data_AF-A0A316K344-F1
#
_entry.id   AF-A0A316K344-F1
#
_cell.length_a   1.000
_cell.length_b   1.000
_cell.length_c   1.000
_cell.angle_alpha   90.00
_cell.angle_beta   90.00
_cell.angle_gamma   90.00
#
_symmetry.space_group_name_H-M   'P 1'
#
loop_
_entity.id
_entity.type
_entity.pdbx_description
1 polymer ?
#
loop_
_entity_poly.entity_id
_entity_poly.type
_entity_poly.pdbx_seq_one_letter_code
_entity_poly.pdbx_strand_id
1 'polypeptide(L)'
;MFSTFLQIFSLALVTKINLESLTNRNANVSPKQTKNQLIKKSTILENMKKLIVALVVGLLSISSSFAGENPKLMKEIQRKVKVDLSGIQLEKSKKHYVIVKFKIVHNEIAVLNVKGSQKELSELMMAELKEMFINSDVDPNKVHHFKFSFSQE
;
A
#
# COMPACT_ATOMS: atom_id res chain seq x y z
N MET A 1 46.73 -22.80 -23.22
CA MET A 1 46.15 -22.39 -21.93
C MET A 1 44.74 -22.92 -21.89
N PHE A 2 44.58 -24.14 -21.38
CA PHE A 2 44.05 -24.44 -20.03
C PHE A 2 42.58 -23.99 -19.92
N SER A 3 41.64 -24.92 -20.11
CA SER A 3 41.19 -25.87 -19.07
C SER A 3 40.61 -25.12 -17.88
N THR A 4 39.28 -25.10 -17.79
CA THR A 4 38.48 -25.23 -16.55
C THR A 4 37.01 -24.91 -16.81
N PHE A 5 36.29 -25.75 -17.54
CA PHE A 5 34.82 -25.83 -17.40
C PHE A 5 34.31 -27.27 -17.36
N LEU A 6 35.17 -28.19 -16.93
CA LEU A 6 34.85 -29.59 -16.59
C LEU A 6 34.81 -29.82 -15.07
N GLN A 7 34.45 -28.80 -14.28
CA GLN A 7 34.41 -28.87 -12.82
C GLN A 7 33.00 -28.85 -12.21
N ILE A 8 31.94 -28.72 -13.02
CA ILE A 8 30.56 -28.66 -12.48
C ILE A 8 29.99 -30.07 -12.16
N PHE A 9 30.61 -31.15 -12.65
CA PHE A 9 30.05 -32.50 -12.47
C PHE A 9 30.48 -33.27 -11.21
N SER A 10 31.46 -32.79 -10.42
CA SER A 10 31.97 -33.55 -9.26
C SER A 10 31.38 -33.17 -7.90
N LEU A 11 30.57 -32.10 -7.79
CA LEU A 11 30.02 -31.69 -6.49
C LEU A 11 28.65 -32.31 -6.16
N ALA A 12 27.98 -32.92 -7.14
CA ALA A 12 26.67 -33.55 -6.93
C ALA A 12 26.73 -34.97 -6.33
N LEU A 13 27.91 -35.62 -6.32
CA LEU A 13 28.03 -37.02 -5.90
C LEU A 13 28.51 -37.19 -4.45
N VAL A 14 29.18 -36.19 -3.87
CA VAL A 14 29.81 -36.31 -2.54
C VAL A 14 28.83 -36.07 -1.38
N THR A 15 27.71 -35.38 -1.61
CA THR A 15 26.71 -35.13 -0.54
C THR A 15 25.76 -36.30 -0.28
N LYS A 16 25.63 -37.25 -1.23
CA LYS A 16 24.68 -38.37 -1.09
C LYS A 16 25.16 -39.49 -0.16
N ILE A 17 26.48 -39.62 0.05
CA ILE A 17 27.05 -40.75 0.81
C ILE A 17 27.06 -40.47 2.33
N ASN A 18 27.01 -39.21 2.75
CA ASN A 18 27.23 -38.85 4.16
C ASN A 18 25.94 -38.61 4.98
N LEU A 19 24.76 -38.95 4.45
CA LEU A 19 23.49 -38.80 5.17
C LEU A 19 22.86 -40.14 5.61
N GLU A 20 23.46 -41.28 5.28
CA GLU A 20 22.94 -42.60 5.64
C GLU A 20 23.52 -43.18 6.94
N SER A 21 24.50 -42.51 7.59
CA SER A 21 25.20 -43.08 8.76
C SER A 21 24.72 -42.61 10.14
N LEU A 22 23.72 -41.74 10.24
CA LEU A 22 23.32 -41.15 11.55
C LEU A 22 21.90 -41.48 12.05
N THR A 23 21.22 -42.49 11.48
CA THR A 23 19.86 -42.85 11.92
C THR A 23 19.73 -44.26 12.45
N ASN A 24 20.69 -44.70 13.27
CA ASN A 24 20.52 -45.89 14.09
C ASN A 24 20.92 -45.59 15.53
N ARG A 25 19.96 -45.09 16.32
CA ARG A 25 19.87 -45.12 17.80
C ARG A 25 18.65 -44.32 18.28
N ASN A 26 17.50 -44.98 18.40
CA ASN A 26 16.68 -44.99 19.62
C ASN A 26 15.32 -45.59 19.29
N ALA A 27 15.14 -46.83 19.77
CA ALA A 27 13.85 -47.42 19.96
C ALA A 27 13.08 -46.66 21.05
N ASN A 28 11.75 -46.73 20.93
CA ASN A 28 10.76 -46.55 21.98
C ASN A 28 10.16 -45.14 22.17
N VAL A 29 9.37 -44.69 21.17
CA VAL A 29 8.20 -43.83 21.42
C VAL A 29 7.06 -44.30 20.50
N SER A 30 5.88 -44.52 21.11
CA SER A 30 4.65 -45.02 20.47
C SER A 30 4.16 -44.11 19.32
N PRO A 31 3.75 -44.64 18.14
CA PRO A 31 3.54 -43.84 16.93
C PRO A 31 2.22 -43.05 16.88
N LYS A 32 1.33 -43.20 17.87
CA LYS A 32 -0.06 -42.71 17.76
C LYS A 32 -0.35 -41.34 18.34
N GLN A 33 0.54 -40.75 19.15
CA GLN A 33 0.27 -39.45 19.79
C GLN A 33 1.03 -38.25 19.19
N THR A 34 2.02 -38.48 18.33
CA THR A 34 2.81 -37.37 17.73
C THR A 34 2.15 -36.79 16.48
N LYS A 35 1.40 -37.59 15.70
CA LYS A 35 0.74 -37.11 14.47
C LYS A 35 -0.34 -36.05 14.73
N ASN A 36 -1.14 -36.22 15.79
CA ASN A 36 -2.23 -35.27 16.07
C ASN A 36 -1.75 -33.92 16.62
N GLN A 37 -0.56 -33.85 17.22
CA GLN A 37 0.03 -32.58 17.65
C GLN A 37 0.81 -31.87 16.53
N LEU A 38 1.46 -32.62 15.64
CA LEU A 38 2.17 -32.03 14.50
C LEU A 38 1.20 -31.44 13.46
N ILE A 39 0.07 -32.12 13.21
CA ILE A 39 -0.97 -31.64 12.28
C ILE A 39 -1.69 -30.42 12.88
N LYS A 40 -1.96 -30.41 14.19
CA LYS A 40 -2.63 -29.26 14.82
C LYS A 40 -1.73 -28.02 14.87
N LYS A 41 -0.41 -28.17 15.03
CA LYS A 41 0.54 -27.05 14.95
C LYS A 41 0.77 -26.55 13.51
N SER A 42 0.79 -27.43 12.50
CA SER A 42 0.96 -27.00 11.11
C SER A 42 -0.30 -26.32 10.54
N THR A 43 -1.50 -26.74 10.97
CA THR A 43 -2.76 -26.08 10.57
C THR A 43 -2.96 -24.73 11.25
N ILE A 44 -2.41 -24.50 12.44
CA ILE A 44 -2.50 -23.20 13.13
C ILE A 44 -1.40 -22.23 12.65
N LEU A 45 -0.28 -22.73 12.12
CA LEU A 45 0.84 -21.89 11.66
C LEU A 45 0.68 -21.35 10.22
N GLU A 46 -0.19 -21.94 9.41
CA GLU A 46 -0.53 -21.44 8.06
C GLU A 46 -1.45 -20.20 8.09
N ASN A 47 -2.22 -20.00 9.16
CA ASN A 47 -3.23 -18.94 9.21
C ASN A 47 -2.81 -17.64 9.92
N MET A 48 -1.57 -17.52 10.38
CA MET A 48 -1.07 -16.27 11.01
C MET A 48 0.10 -15.61 10.27
N LYS A 49 0.29 -15.91 8.97
CA LYS A 49 1.34 -15.24 8.16
C LYS A 49 0.89 -13.97 7.43
N LYS A 50 -0.38 -13.54 7.52
CA LYS A 50 -0.90 -12.47 6.63
C LYS A 50 -1.86 -11.44 7.23
N LEU A 51 -1.80 -11.14 8.53
CA LEU A 51 -2.65 -10.09 9.11
C LEU A 51 -1.86 -9.12 9.99
N ILE A 52 -0.92 -8.42 9.36
CA ILE A 52 -0.49 -7.10 9.84
C ILE A 52 -0.99 -6.10 8.80
N VAL A 53 -2.31 -5.87 8.79
CA VAL A 53 -2.84 -4.65 8.17
C VAL A 53 -2.59 -3.56 9.20
N ALA A 54 -1.40 -2.98 9.19
CA ALA A 54 -1.17 -1.74 9.90
C ALA A 54 -2.12 -0.71 9.28
N LEU A 55 -3.11 -0.26 10.05
CA LEU A 55 -4.01 0.80 9.65
C LEU A 55 -3.17 2.07 9.47
N VAL A 56 -2.69 2.32 8.25
CA VAL A 56 -1.99 3.55 7.91
C VAL A 56 -3.03 4.65 7.78
N VAL A 57 -3.35 5.29 8.90
CA VAL A 57 -4.10 6.55 8.89
C VAL A 57 -3.13 7.61 8.39
N GLY A 58 -3.21 7.96 7.11
CA GLY A 58 -2.38 9.02 6.56
C GLY A 58 -2.93 10.39 6.96
N LEU A 59 -2.06 11.29 7.40
CA LEU A 59 -2.44 12.70 7.54
C LEU A 59 -2.64 13.30 6.15
N LEU A 60 -3.85 13.79 5.90
CA LEU A 60 -4.18 14.59 4.73
C LEU A 60 -4.12 16.07 5.09
N SER A 61 -3.24 16.80 4.41
CA SER A 61 -3.23 18.26 4.43
C SER A 61 -3.58 18.80 3.06
N ILE A 62 -4.34 19.89 3.03
CA ILE A 62 -4.76 20.55 1.79
C ILE A 62 -4.24 21.97 1.83
N SER A 63 -3.59 22.38 0.75
CA SER A 63 -3.22 23.77 0.52
C SER A 63 -3.73 24.23 -0.84
N SER A 64 -4.03 25.51 -0.94
CA SER A 64 -4.32 26.15 -2.22
C SER A 64 -3.02 26.73 -2.80
N SER A 65 -2.86 26.69 -4.12
CA SER A 65 -1.65 27.20 -4.80
C SER A 65 -1.91 28.45 -5.67
N PHE A 66 -3.04 29.15 -5.48
CA PHE A 66 -3.42 30.29 -6.33
C PHE A 66 -3.93 31.49 -5.53
N ALA A 67 -3.49 32.70 -5.92
CA ALA A 67 -3.96 33.95 -5.34
C ALA A 67 -5.43 34.20 -5.70
N GLY A 68 -6.27 34.36 -4.68
CA GLY A 68 -7.73 34.34 -4.80
C GLY A 68 -8.39 33.27 -3.93
N GLU A 69 -7.83 33.01 -2.75
CA GLU A 69 -8.28 31.95 -1.85
C GLU A 69 -9.77 32.08 -1.48
N ASN A 70 -10.50 30.97 -1.64
CA ASN A 70 -11.77 30.77 -0.96
C ASN A 70 -11.52 29.84 0.23
N PRO A 71 -11.21 30.38 1.43
CA PRO A 71 -10.91 29.57 2.60
C PRO A 71 -12.13 28.74 3.07
N LYS A 72 -13.36 29.16 2.72
CA LYS A 72 -14.56 28.37 3.01
C LYS A 72 -14.58 27.08 2.18
N LEU A 73 -14.33 27.20 0.87
CA LEU A 73 -14.25 26.05 -0.03
C LEU A 73 -13.16 25.06 0.40
N MET A 74 -11.97 25.57 0.75
CA MET A 74 -10.87 24.71 1.22
C MET A 74 -11.24 23.93 2.48
N LYS A 75 -11.81 24.62 3.48
CA LYS A 75 -12.27 23.97 4.73
C LYS A 75 -13.39 22.97 4.48
N GLU A 76 -14.30 23.27 3.56
CA GLU A 76 -15.38 22.37 3.20
C GLU A 76 -14.84 21.07 2.57
N ILE A 77 -13.99 21.20 1.54
CA ILE A 77 -13.36 20.03 0.89
C ILE A 77 -12.55 19.24 1.91
N GLN A 78 -11.77 19.90 2.77
CA GLN A 78 -10.99 19.22 3.81
C GLN A 78 -11.85 18.39 4.78
N ARG A 79 -13.06 18.85 5.09
CA ARG A 79 -13.98 18.11 5.98
C ARG A 79 -14.69 16.96 5.27
N LYS A 80 -14.86 17.06 3.96
CA LYS A 80 -15.61 16.08 3.16
C LYS A 80 -14.72 14.97 2.60
N VAL A 81 -13.47 15.28 2.25
CA VAL A 81 -12.54 14.31 1.67
C VAL A 81 -12.24 13.20 2.67
N LYS A 82 -12.54 11.96 2.28
CA LYS A 82 -12.23 10.73 3.00
C LYS A 82 -11.54 9.75 2.06
N VAL A 83 -10.21 9.78 2.04
CA VAL A 83 -9.42 8.84 1.24
C VAL A 83 -9.00 7.66 2.09
N ASP A 84 -9.37 6.45 1.68
CA ASP A 84 -8.79 5.23 2.24
C ASP A 84 -7.41 4.98 1.63
N LEU A 85 -6.38 5.04 2.47
CA LEU A 85 -4.98 4.80 2.09
C LEU A 85 -4.50 3.39 2.46
N SER A 86 -5.37 2.52 3.00
CA SER A 86 -4.99 1.18 3.45
C SER A 86 -4.37 0.31 2.34
N GLY A 87 -4.76 0.55 1.09
CA GLY A 87 -4.23 -0.13 -0.09
C GLY A 87 -2.99 0.50 -0.72
N ILE A 88 -2.53 1.67 -0.25
CA ILE A 88 -1.42 2.40 -0.87
C ILE A 88 -0.21 2.43 0.04
N GLN A 89 0.95 2.09 -0.51
CA GLN A 89 2.21 2.19 0.21
C GLN A 89 2.80 3.61 0.09
N LEU A 90 2.71 4.38 1.17
CA LEU A 90 3.30 5.71 1.28
C LEU A 90 4.67 5.62 1.97
N GLU A 91 5.76 5.77 1.21
CA GLU A 91 7.11 5.84 1.76
C GLU A 91 7.32 7.09 2.63
N LYS A 92 7.75 6.94 3.89
CA LYS A 92 7.99 8.07 4.81
C LYS A 92 9.02 9.09 4.32
N SER A 93 9.98 8.67 3.49
CA SER A 93 11.06 9.52 2.96
C SER A 93 10.65 10.36 1.75
N LYS A 94 9.48 10.11 1.15
CA LYS A 94 9.00 10.78 -0.06
C LYS A 94 7.79 11.65 0.22
N LYS A 95 7.67 12.74 -0.54
CA LYS A 95 6.47 13.58 -0.52
C LYS A 95 5.41 12.96 -1.42
N HIS A 96 4.27 12.60 -0.84
CA HIS A 96 3.11 12.11 -1.59
C HIS A 96 2.09 13.22 -1.73
N TYR A 97 1.64 13.47 -2.96
CA TYR A 97 0.72 14.57 -3.22
C TYR A 97 -0.15 14.31 -4.44
N VAL A 98 -1.30 14.99 -4.47
CA VAL A 98 -2.17 15.12 -5.64
C VAL A 98 -2.50 16.58 -5.81
N ILE A 99 -2.29 17.08 -7.01
CA ILE A 99 -2.64 18.43 -7.43
C ILE A 99 -3.85 18.34 -8.33
N VAL A 100 -4.90 19.07 -7.99
CA VAL A 100 -6.18 19.06 -8.72
C VAL A 100 -6.52 20.46 -9.17
N LYS A 101 -6.80 20.60 -10.46
CA LYS A 101 -7.43 21.79 -11.05
C LYS A 101 -8.90 21.47 -11.32
N PHE A 102 -9.80 22.29 -10.81
CA PHE A 102 -11.23 22.05 -10.93
C PHE A 102 -12.03 23.36 -10.97
N LYS A 103 -13.29 23.26 -11.38
CA LYS A 103 -14.32 24.29 -11.23
C LYS A 103 -15.47 23.73 -10.41
N ILE A 104 -16.29 24.62 -9.84
CA ILE A 104 -17.56 24.24 -9.25
C ILE A 104 -18.67 24.55 -10.26
N VAL A 105 -19.42 23.54 -10.68
CA VAL A 105 -20.51 23.67 -11.66
C VAL A 105 -21.73 22.98 -11.06
N HIS A 106 -22.84 23.69 -10.90
CA HIS A 106 -24.04 23.18 -10.22
C HIS A 106 -23.72 22.51 -8.87
N ASN A 107 -22.87 23.17 -8.06
CA ASN A 107 -22.44 22.66 -6.75
C ASN A 107 -21.62 21.35 -6.80
N GLU A 108 -21.19 20.88 -7.97
CA GLU A 108 -20.35 19.70 -8.13
C GLU A 108 -18.92 20.07 -8.56
N ILE A 109 -17.95 19.22 -8.20
CA ILE A 109 -16.56 19.41 -8.62
C ILE A 109 -16.36 18.90 -10.06
N ALA A 110 -16.19 19.83 -10.98
CA ALA A 110 -15.77 19.54 -12.35
C ALA A 110 -14.24 19.54 -12.45
N VAL A 111 -13.64 18.35 -12.40
CA VAL A 111 -12.18 18.17 -12.50
C VAL A 111 -11.69 18.48 -13.91
N LEU A 112 -10.78 19.45 -14.02
CA LEU A 112 -10.12 19.85 -15.28
C LEU A 112 -8.79 19.12 -15.50
N ASN A 113 -8.03 18.92 -14.43
CA ASN A 113 -6.74 18.24 -14.49
C ASN A 113 -6.34 17.68 -13.13
N VAL A 114 -5.67 16.53 -13.12
CA VAL A 114 -5.12 15.86 -11.94
C VAL A 114 -3.68 15.48 -12.22
N LYS A 115 -2.79 15.80 -11.28
CA LYS A 115 -1.40 15.36 -11.28
C LYS A 115 -1.00 14.91 -9.88
N GLY A 116 -0.72 13.63 -9.69
CA GLY A 116 -0.20 13.11 -8.43
C GLY A 116 1.21 12.54 -8.53
N SER A 117 1.80 12.32 -7.36
CA SER A 117 3.08 11.61 -7.20
C SER A 117 2.97 10.12 -7.48
N GLN A 118 1.78 9.54 -7.31
CA GLN A 118 1.45 8.14 -7.61
C GLN A 118 0.12 8.07 -8.36
N LYS A 119 -0.01 7.10 -9.27
CA LYS A 119 -1.21 6.92 -10.10
C LYS A 119 -2.43 6.52 -9.24
N GLU A 120 -2.27 5.51 -8.39
CA GLU A 120 -3.34 4.99 -7.50
C GLU A 120 -3.91 6.09 -6.59
N LEU A 121 -3.03 6.94 -6.03
CA LEU A 121 -3.43 8.07 -5.20
C LEU A 121 -4.21 9.13 -5.99
N SER A 122 -3.86 9.34 -7.25
CA SER A 122 -4.56 10.26 -8.15
C SER A 122 -5.95 9.74 -8.51
N GLU A 123 -6.07 8.43 -8.74
CA GLU A 123 -7.33 7.76 -9.06
C GLU A 123 -8.29 7.79 -7.87
N LEU A 124 -7.82 7.51 -6.66
CA LEU A 124 -8.61 7.60 -5.44
C LEU A 124 -9.11 9.03 -5.18
N MET A 125 -8.22 10.03 -5.31
CA MET A 125 -8.62 11.43 -5.18
C MET A 125 -9.62 11.85 -6.25
N MET A 126 -9.49 11.35 -7.48
CA MET A 126 -10.42 11.66 -8.55
C MET A 126 -11.81 11.07 -8.28
N ALA A 127 -11.89 9.84 -7.77
CA ALA A 127 -13.16 9.21 -7.40
C ALA A 127 -13.85 10.00 -6.27
N GLU A 128 -13.11 10.28 -5.20
CA GLU A 128 -13.61 11.01 -4.03
C GLU A 128 -14.12 12.41 -4.39
N LEU A 129 -13.40 13.15 -5.23
CA LEU A 129 -13.80 14.51 -5.60
C LEU A 129 -14.99 14.55 -6.57
N LYS A 130 -15.14 13.54 -7.44
CA LYS A 130 -16.24 13.50 -8.41
C LYS A 130 -17.61 13.30 -7.75
N GLU A 131 -17.65 12.59 -6.63
CA GLU A 131 -18.88 12.35 -5.87
C GLU A 131 -19.19 13.48 -4.88
N MET A 132 -18.32 14.50 -4.80
CA MET A 132 -18.41 15.55 -3.81
C MET A 132 -19.33 16.70 -4.26
N PHE A 133 -20.35 16.95 -3.44
CA PHE A 133 -21.18 18.14 -3.52
C PHE A 133 -20.62 19.27 -2.66
N ILE A 134 -20.67 20.51 -3.14
CA ILE A 134 -20.11 21.72 -2.53
C ILE A 134 -21.23 22.72 -2.24
N ASN A 135 -21.34 23.12 -0.98
CA ASN A 135 -22.35 24.05 -0.49
C ASN A 135 -21.85 25.50 -0.44
N SER A 136 -20.53 25.70 -0.46
CA SER A 136 -19.95 27.03 -0.51
C SER A 136 -20.39 27.77 -1.77
N ASP A 137 -20.73 29.04 -1.60
CA ASP A 137 -20.91 29.95 -2.73
C ASP A 137 -19.54 30.23 -3.38
N VAL A 138 -19.43 29.88 -4.66
CA VAL A 138 -18.18 29.90 -5.42
C VAL A 138 -18.50 30.41 -6.83
N ASP A 139 -17.68 31.33 -7.33
CA ASP A 139 -17.75 31.78 -8.71
C ASP A 139 -17.58 30.59 -9.68
N PRO A 140 -18.58 30.27 -10.52
CA PRO A 140 -18.53 29.13 -11.43
C PRO A 140 -17.47 29.27 -12.53
N ASN A 141 -17.00 30.50 -12.80
CA ASN A 141 -15.96 30.74 -13.80
C ASN A 141 -14.55 30.54 -13.24
N LYS A 142 -14.41 30.53 -11.91
CA LYS A 142 -13.13 30.47 -11.23
C LYS A 142 -12.56 29.06 -11.24
N VAL A 143 -11.32 28.95 -11.70
CA VAL A 143 -10.55 27.71 -11.61
C VAL A 143 -9.84 27.66 -10.26
N HIS A 144 -10.08 26.59 -9.53
CA HIS A 144 -9.41 26.27 -8.27
C HIS A 144 -8.24 25.34 -8.52
N HIS A 145 -7.19 25.50 -7.71
CA HIS A 145 -5.97 24.72 -7.82
C HIS A 145 -5.50 24.31 -6.42
N PHE A 146 -5.84 23.08 -6.03
CA PHE A 146 -5.54 22.56 -4.69
C PHE A 146 -4.48 21.48 -4.76
N LYS A 147 -3.60 21.49 -3.75
CA LYS A 147 -2.61 20.45 -3.50
C LYS A 147 -2.98 19.71 -2.22
N PHE A 148 -3.31 18.45 -2.39
CA PHE A 148 -3.51 17.46 -1.35
C PHE A 148 -2.16 16.81 -1.07
N SER A 149 -1.68 16.85 0.17
CA SER A 149 -0.43 16.22 0.59
C SER A 149 -0.73 15.14 1.62
N PHE A 150 -0.10 13.98 1.45
CA PHE A 150 -0.31 12.78 2.24
C PHE A 150 0.99 12.36 2.90
N SER A 151 0.92 11.99 4.17
CA SER A 151 2.05 11.44 4.92
C SER A 151 1.59 10.29 5.78
N GLN A 152 2.43 9.26 5.89
CA GLN A 152 2.24 8.17 6.84
C GLN A 152 2.65 8.65 8.24
N GLU A 153 1.78 8.45 9.23
CA GLU A 153 2.12 8.65 10.66
C GLU A 153 3.12 7.58 11.16
#